data_AF-A0A8J3VP21-F1
#
_entry.id   AF-A0A8J3VP21-F1
#
_cell.length_a   1.000
_cell.length_b   1.000
_cell.length_c   1.000
_cell.angle_alpha   90.00
_cell.angle_beta   90.00
_cell.angle_gamma   90.00
#
_symmetry.space_group_name_H-M   'P 1'
#
loop_
_entity.id
_entity.type
_entity.pdbx_description
1 polymer ?
#
loop_
_entity_poly.entity_id
_entity_poly.type
_entity_poly.pdbx_seq_one_letter_code
_entity_poly.pdbx_strand_id
1 'polypeptide(L)'
;MGSSFTAATTSPFDLARRQRVQLLVSIQAVERALARPIAEPGWRPGLAECLTSLVEAFADHMEVTEGPDGLYTELLDHAPRLARGVYVLTREHTALSRTLDTVWQRLPRSNPDDLRVRAGDLLRELSQHRQRGADLVYEAYQTDIGGET
;
A
#
# COMPACT_ATOMS: atom_id res chain seq x y z
N MET A 1 19.07 41.84 -0.67
CA MET A 1 19.47 40.72 0.19
C MET A 1 18.37 39.69 0.13
N GLY A 2 18.59 38.64 -0.67
CA GLY A 2 17.62 37.57 -0.89
C GLY A 2 17.71 36.51 0.19
N SER A 3 16.56 36.00 0.59
CA SER A 3 16.42 34.69 1.22
C SER A 3 15.05 34.17 0.83
N SER A 4 14.98 33.58 -0.37
CA SER A 4 13.90 32.68 -0.71
C SER A 4 14.27 31.32 -0.13
N PHE A 5 13.58 30.94 0.94
CA PHE A 5 13.62 29.59 1.49
C PHE A 5 12.91 28.68 0.49
N THR A 6 13.68 27.94 -0.31
CA THR A 6 13.14 26.85 -1.14
C THR A 6 12.58 25.80 -0.18
N ALA A 7 11.26 25.73 -0.06
CA ALA A 7 10.61 24.56 0.50
C ALA A 7 11.14 23.34 -0.28
N ALA A 8 11.73 22.37 0.42
CA ALA A 8 12.17 21.14 -0.21
C ALA A 8 10.96 20.47 -0.86
N THR A 9 10.90 20.49 -2.19
CA THR A 9 9.91 19.73 -2.96
C THR A 9 10.03 18.27 -2.53
N THR A 10 8.97 17.69 -1.95
CA THR A 10 9.01 16.29 -1.53
C THR A 10 9.07 15.43 -2.79
N SER A 11 10.11 14.59 -2.93
CA SER A 11 10.24 13.72 -4.11
C SER A 11 9.14 12.66 -4.15
N PRO A 12 8.80 12.12 -5.34
CA PRO A 12 7.87 11.00 -5.45
C PRO A 12 8.32 9.80 -4.61
N PHE A 13 9.63 9.55 -4.50
CA PHE A 13 10.20 8.56 -3.58
C PHE A 13 9.83 8.81 -2.11
N ASP A 14 9.99 10.05 -1.62
CA ASP A 14 9.65 10.39 -0.23
C ASP A 14 8.15 10.28 0.04
N LEU A 15 7.32 10.69 -0.92
CA LEU A 15 5.87 10.48 -0.86
C LEU A 15 5.53 9.00 -0.81
N ALA A 16 6.12 8.17 -1.69
CA ALA A 16 5.88 6.74 -1.74
C ALA A 16 6.37 6.03 -0.47
N ARG A 17 7.48 6.49 0.13
CA ARG A 17 7.96 6.00 1.44
C ARG A 17 6.97 6.33 2.54
N ARG A 18 6.46 7.56 2.60
CA ARG A 18 5.42 7.96 3.58
C ARG A 18 4.15 7.13 3.41
N GLN A 19 3.67 6.96 2.18
CA GLN A 19 2.47 6.15 1.94
C GLN A 19 2.66 4.66 2.25
N ARG A 20 3.85 4.09 2.01
CA ARG A 20 4.15 2.71 2.44
C ARG A 20 4.11 2.52 3.95
N VAL A 21 4.47 3.56 4.73
CA VAL A 21 4.34 3.57 6.19
C VAL A 21 2.87 3.71 6.59
N GLN A 22 2.14 4.64 5.98
CA GLN A 22 0.72 4.83 6.25
C GLN A 22 -0.10 3.56 5.96
N LEU A 23 0.17 2.91 4.83
CA LEU A 23 -0.46 1.64 4.48
C LEU A 23 -0.16 0.54 5.52
N LEU A 24 1.07 0.45 6.02
CA LEU A 24 1.42 -0.49 7.10
C LEU A 24 0.62 -0.22 8.37
N VAL A 25 0.48 1.05 8.76
CA VAL A 25 -0.30 1.45 9.93
C VAL A 25 -1.75 1.01 9.78
N SER A 26 -2.37 1.22 8.61
CA SER A 26 -3.74 0.78 8.34
C SER A 26 -3.89 -0.75 8.33
N ILE A 27 -2.93 -1.50 7.76
CA ILE A 27 -2.89 -2.97 7.81
C ILE A 27 -2.88 -3.45 9.27
N GLN A 28 -2.00 -2.89 10.10
CA GLN A 28 -1.90 -3.25 11.52
C GLN A 28 -3.17 -2.86 12.31
N ALA A 29 -3.85 -1.78 11.93
CA ALA A 29 -5.12 -1.40 12.55
C ALA A 29 -6.21 -2.45 12.28
N VAL A 30 -6.33 -2.92 11.04
CA VAL A 30 -7.27 -4.00 10.68
C VAL A 30 -6.90 -5.31 11.39
N GLU A 31 -5.62 -5.68 11.43
CA GLU A 31 -5.16 -6.87 12.15
C GLU A 31 -5.56 -6.83 13.63
N ARG A 32 -5.32 -5.70 14.32
CA ARG A 32 -5.74 -5.50 15.71
C ARG A 32 -7.25 -5.56 15.87
N ALA A 33 -8.03 -4.98 14.94
CA ALA A 33 -9.48 -5.04 14.99
C ALA A 33 -10.03 -6.46 14.83
N LEU A 34 -9.45 -7.28 13.94
CA LEU A 34 -9.82 -8.68 13.74
C LEU A 34 -9.54 -9.54 14.98
N ALA A 35 -8.45 -9.26 15.69
CA ALA A 35 -8.03 -9.97 16.89
C ALA A 35 -8.93 -9.72 18.12
N ARG A 36 -9.79 -8.69 18.09
CA ARG A 36 -10.74 -8.41 19.17
C ARG A 36 -11.79 -9.53 19.30
N PRO A 37 -12.32 -9.79 20.51
CA PRO A 37 -13.44 -10.72 20.70
C PRO A 37 -14.67 -10.31 19.89
N ILE A 38 -15.22 -11.25 19.10
CA ILE A 38 -16.42 -11.03 18.28
C ILE A 38 -17.64 -10.64 19.14
N ALA A 39 -17.70 -11.14 20.37
CA ALA A 39 -18.79 -10.85 21.31
C ALA A 39 -18.80 -9.39 21.79
N GLU A 40 -17.74 -8.60 21.54
CA GLU A 40 -17.75 -7.18 21.83
C GLU A 40 -18.74 -6.45 20.89
N PRO A 41 -19.72 -5.69 21.42
CA PRO A 41 -20.73 -5.00 20.59
C PRO A 41 -20.13 -4.07 19.53
N GLY A 42 -18.94 -3.52 19.79
CA GLY A 42 -18.21 -2.63 18.88
C GLY A 42 -17.28 -3.32 17.89
N TRP A 43 -17.23 -4.66 17.86
CA TRP A 43 -16.30 -5.40 17.01
C TRP A 43 -16.48 -5.08 15.52
N ARG A 44 -17.72 -5.19 15.02
CA ARG A 44 -18.01 -4.97 13.59
C ARG A 44 -17.89 -3.50 13.18
N PRO A 45 -18.43 -2.53 13.93
CA PRO A 45 -18.19 -1.11 13.64
C PRO A 45 -16.71 -0.72 13.68
N GLY A 46 -15.95 -1.19 14.67
CA GLY A 46 -14.51 -0.88 14.76
C GLY A 46 -13.68 -1.50 13.63
N LEU A 47 -14.02 -2.71 13.20
CA LEU A 47 -13.44 -3.31 12.00
C LEU A 47 -13.82 -2.53 10.74
N ALA A 48 -15.04 -1.96 10.69
CA ALA A 48 -15.47 -1.13 9.58
C ALA A 48 -14.61 0.13 9.48
N GLU A 49 -14.44 0.86 10.57
CA GLU A 49 -13.60 2.07 10.60
C GLU A 49 -12.17 1.77 10.12
N CYS A 50 -11.57 0.68 10.60
CA CYS A 50 -10.22 0.29 10.19
C CYS A 50 -10.13 -0.08 8.70
N LEU A 51 -11.14 -0.77 8.15
CA LEU A 51 -11.17 -1.12 6.73
C LEU A 51 -11.38 0.11 5.84
N THR A 52 -12.19 1.09 6.26
CA THR A 52 -12.31 2.38 5.55
C THR A 52 -10.95 3.06 5.45
N SER A 53 -10.23 3.19 6.57
CA SER A 53 -8.88 3.79 6.56
C SER A 53 -7.85 2.99 5.75
N LEU A 54 -8.04 1.67 5.62
CA LEU A 54 -7.21 0.85 4.73
C LEU A 54 -7.55 1.09 3.25
N VAL A 55 -8.82 1.25 2.89
CA VAL A 55 -9.25 1.62 1.53
C VAL A 55 -8.65 2.96 1.11
N GLU A 56 -8.76 3.97 1.97
CA GLU A 56 -8.20 5.31 1.71
C GLU A 56 -6.68 5.25 1.59
N ALA A 57 -5.99 4.61 2.53
CA ALA A 57 -4.53 4.49 2.49
C ALA A 57 -4.03 3.69 1.26
N PHE A 58 -4.80 2.71 0.78
CA PHE A 58 -4.44 1.95 -0.41
C PHE A 58 -4.68 2.75 -1.70
N ALA A 59 -5.75 3.57 -1.75
CA ALA A 59 -5.97 4.49 -2.85
C ALA A 59 -4.85 5.54 -2.94
N ASP A 60 -4.48 6.15 -1.81
CA ASP A 60 -3.37 7.11 -1.74
C ASP A 60 -2.03 6.46 -2.12
N HIS A 61 -1.82 5.20 -1.73
CA HIS A 61 -0.66 4.42 -2.13
C HIS A 61 -0.59 4.26 -3.65
N MET A 62 -1.68 3.81 -4.29
CA MET A 62 -1.76 3.64 -5.73
C MET A 62 -1.49 4.96 -6.46
N GLU A 63 -2.13 6.06 -6.06
CA GLU A 63 -1.94 7.38 -6.69
C GLU A 63 -0.48 7.82 -6.66
N VAL A 64 0.17 7.72 -5.50
CA VAL A 64 1.58 8.12 -5.36
C VAL A 64 2.54 7.19 -6.11
N THR A 65 2.17 5.93 -6.34
CA THR A 65 3.00 4.99 -7.10
C THR A 65 2.76 5.04 -8.62
N GLU A 66 1.51 5.15 -9.06
CA GLU A 66 1.09 4.96 -10.45
C GLU A 66 0.63 6.24 -11.13
N GLY A 67 0.42 7.32 -10.38
CA GLY A 67 0.05 8.61 -10.92
C GLY A 67 1.05 9.08 -11.99
N PRO A 68 0.67 10.05 -12.84
CA PRO A 68 1.53 10.54 -13.92
C PRO A 68 2.94 10.94 -13.43
N ASP A 69 3.01 11.58 -12.26
CA ASP A 69 4.23 12.00 -11.58
C ASP A 69 4.61 11.05 -10.41
N GLY A 70 4.12 9.82 -10.46
CA GLY A 70 4.29 8.81 -9.41
C GLY A 70 5.64 8.10 -9.48
N LEU A 71 5.93 7.34 -8.41
CA LEU A 71 7.19 6.61 -8.27
C LEU A 71 7.50 5.70 -9.46
N TYR A 72 6.50 5.04 -10.05
CA TYR A 72 6.73 4.11 -11.16
C TYR A 72 7.15 4.82 -12.44
N THR A 73 6.64 6.02 -12.72
CA THR A 73 7.13 6.84 -13.84
C THR A 73 8.61 7.15 -13.64
N GLU A 74 8.97 7.69 -12.47
CA GLU A 74 10.36 8.02 -12.12
C GLU A 74 11.28 6.78 -12.20
N LEU A 75 10.84 5.64 -11.67
CA LEU A 75 11.62 4.40 -11.73
C LEU A 75 11.83 3.91 -13.16
N LEU A 76 10.86 4.06 -14.06
CA LEU A 76 11.00 3.61 -15.45
C LEU A 76 11.88 4.55 -16.27
N ASP A 77 11.91 5.83 -15.94
CA ASP A 77 12.83 6.80 -16.56
C ASP A 77 14.30 6.48 -16.22
N HIS A 78 14.58 6.10 -14.97
CA HIS A 78 15.94 5.79 -14.50
C HIS A 78 16.35 4.32 -14.64
N ALA A 79 15.39 3.40 -14.60
CA ALA A 79 15.63 1.96 -14.61
C ALA A 79 14.62 1.19 -15.49
N PRO A 80 14.65 1.37 -16.84
CA PRO A 80 13.69 0.74 -17.76
C PRO A 80 13.58 -0.80 -17.65
N ARG A 81 14.66 -1.47 -17.21
CA ARG A 81 14.69 -2.92 -16.95
C ARG A 81 13.64 -3.38 -15.92
N LEU A 82 13.18 -2.49 -15.05
CA LEU A 82 12.17 -2.74 -14.02
C LEU A 82 10.73 -2.76 -14.57
N ALA A 83 10.51 -2.49 -15.86
CA ALA A 83 9.19 -2.46 -16.49
C ALA A 83 8.32 -3.68 -16.19
N ARG A 84 8.91 -4.87 -16.17
CA ARG A 84 8.18 -6.10 -15.83
C ARG A 84 7.73 -6.11 -14.35
N GLY A 85 8.60 -5.65 -13.44
CA GLY A 85 8.29 -5.57 -12.02
C GLY A 85 7.18 -4.56 -11.74
N VAL A 86 7.27 -3.37 -12.32
CA VAL A 86 6.22 -2.33 -12.27
C VAL A 86 4.89 -2.87 -12.78
N TYR A 87 4.88 -3.51 -13.96
CA TYR A 87 3.67 -4.11 -14.53
C TYR A 87 3.02 -5.13 -13.58
N VAL A 88 3.81 -5.99 -12.95
CA VAL A 88 3.30 -6.98 -11.99
C VAL A 88 2.67 -6.29 -10.78
N LEU A 89 3.33 -5.30 -10.18
CA LEU A 89 2.81 -4.57 -9.02
C LEU A 89 1.51 -3.82 -9.34
N THR A 90 1.39 -3.21 -10.51
CA THR A 90 0.15 -2.54 -10.93
C THR A 90 -1.02 -3.52 -11.10
N ARG A 91 -0.74 -4.73 -11.58
CA ARG A 91 -1.76 -5.79 -11.62
C ARG A 91 -2.17 -6.26 -10.23
N GLU A 92 -1.22 -6.32 -9.30
CA GLU A 92 -1.51 -6.61 -7.89
C GLU A 92 -2.35 -5.51 -7.26
N HIS A 93 -2.07 -4.23 -7.49
CA HIS A 93 -2.90 -3.12 -7.03
C HIS A 93 -4.36 -3.31 -7.44
N THR A 94 -4.59 -3.56 -8.73
CA THR A 94 -5.94 -3.82 -9.26
C THR A 94 -6.63 -5.01 -8.57
N ALA A 95 -5.89 -6.11 -8.32
CA ALA A 95 -6.45 -7.30 -7.68
C ALA A 95 -6.74 -7.08 -6.18
N LEU A 96 -5.85 -6.38 -5.48
CA LEU A 96 -5.96 -6.02 -4.08
C LEU A 96 -7.12 -5.06 -3.83
N SER A 97 -7.29 -4.02 -4.66
CA SER A 97 -8.44 -3.11 -4.56
C SER A 97 -9.76 -3.86 -4.66
N ARG A 98 -9.91 -4.77 -5.63
CA ARG A 98 -11.11 -5.60 -5.77
C ARG A 98 -11.35 -6.50 -4.56
N THR A 99 -10.28 -7.08 -4.02
CA THR A 99 -10.38 -7.96 -2.84
C THR A 99 -10.78 -7.17 -1.60
N LEU A 100 -10.17 -5.99 -1.41
CA LEU A 100 -10.50 -5.07 -0.34
C LEU A 100 -11.95 -4.58 -0.43
N ASP A 101 -12.39 -4.16 -1.61
CA ASP A 101 -13.80 -3.78 -1.87
C ASP A 101 -14.76 -4.94 -1.57
N THR A 102 -14.38 -6.16 -1.95
CA THR A 102 -15.21 -7.35 -1.68
C THR A 102 -15.33 -7.61 -0.18
N VAL A 103 -14.23 -7.50 0.58
CA VAL A 103 -14.25 -7.64 2.05
C VAL A 103 -15.10 -6.54 2.67
N TRP A 104 -14.91 -5.30 2.23
CA TRP A 104 -15.66 -4.13 2.68
C TRP A 104 -17.18 -4.28 2.47
N GLN A 105 -17.61 -4.59 1.26
CA GLN A 105 -19.02 -4.73 0.91
C GLN A 105 -19.70 -5.91 1.63
N ARG A 106 -18.94 -6.96 1.93
CA ARG A 106 -19.46 -8.15 2.62
C ARG A 106 -19.43 -7.99 4.15
N LEU A 107 -18.73 -7.00 4.67
CA LEU A 107 -18.61 -6.73 6.11
C LEU A 107 -19.95 -6.70 6.85
N PRO A 108 -21.05 -6.12 6.35
CA PRO A 108 -22.30 -6.08 7.13
C PRO A 108 -23.01 -7.43 7.25
N ARG A 109 -22.79 -8.35 6.31
CA ARG A 109 -23.58 -9.59 6.15
C ARG A 109 -22.81 -10.88 6.42
N SER A 110 -21.48 -10.82 6.46
CA SER A 110 -20.64 -12.01 6.62
C SER A 110 -20.71 -12.60 8.02
N ASN A 111 -20.61 -13.92 8.11
CA ASN A 111 -20.26 -14.59 9.36
C ASN A 111 -18.89 -14.06 9.85
N PRO A 112 -18.72 -13.77 11.15
CA PRO A 112 -17.44 -13.31 11.70
C PRO A 112 -16.22 -14.18 11.40
N ASP A 113 -16.35 -15.50 11.41
CA ASP A 113 -15.22 -16.42 11.17
C ASP A 113 -14.81 -16.42 9.68
N ASP A 114 -15.78 -16.45 8.77
CA ASP A 114 -15.53 -16.27 7.34
C ASP A 114 -14.85 -14.94 7.03
N LEU A 115 -15.27 -13.88 7.73
CA LEU A 115 -14.70 -12.56 7.58
C LEU A 115 -13.25 -12.52 8.06
N ARG A 116 -12.91 -13.19 9.17
CA ARG A 116 -11.53 -13.30 9.65
C ARG A 116 -10.63 -14.01 8.66
N VAL A 117 -11.09 -15.13 8.08
CA VAL A 117 -10.30 -15.85 7.07
C VAL A 117 -10.03 -14.95 5.87
N ARG A 118 -11.08 -14.34 5.30
CA ARG A 118 -10.95 -13.48 4.10
C ARG A 118 -10.11 -12.24 4.36
N ALA A 119 -10.29 -11.59 5.50
CA ALA A 119 -9.51 -10.42 5.86
C ALA A 119 -8.06 -10.79 6.18
N GLY A 120 -7.81 -11.94 6.83
CA GLY A 120 -6.47 -12.47 7.06
C GLY A 120 -5.72 -12.76 5.75
N ASP A 121 -6.38 -13.37 4.78
CA ASP A 121 -5.83 -13.58 3.44
C ASP A 121 -5.49 -12.26 2.75
N LEU A 122 -6.39 -11.27 2.82
CA LEU A 122 -6.14 -9.93 2.29
C LEU A 122 -4.92 -9.26 2.96
N LEU A 123 -4.79 -9.33 4.28
CA LEU A 123 -3.65 -8.75 5.01
C LEU A 123 -2.33 -9.41 4.60
N ARG A 124 -2.34 -10.73 4.39
CA ARG A 124 -1.18 -11.48 3.88
C ARG A 124 -0.78 -11.03 2.48
N GLU A 125 -1.74 -10.91 1.55
CA GLU A 125 -1.48 -10.43 0.19
C GLU A 125 -0.95 -8.98 0.18
N LEU A 126 -1.53 -8.09 0.99
CA LEU A 126 -1.05 -6.71 1.16
C LEU A 126 0.39 -6.67 1.69
N SER A 127 0.73 -7.51 2.67
CA SER A 127 2.09 -7.59 3.19
C SER A 127 3.08 -8.06 2.13
N GLN A 128 2.72 -9.09 1.36
CA GLN A 128 3.56 -9.62 0.28
C GLN A 128 3.75 -8.62 -0.85
N HIS A 129 2.69 -7.91 -1.23
CA HIS A 129 2.75 -6.82 -2.19
C HIS A 129 3.70 -5.70 -1.72
N ARG A 130 3.57 -5.24 -0.48
CA ARG A 130 4.45 -4.22 0.10
C ARG A 130 5.92 -4.64 0.10
N GLN A 131 6.20 -5.92 0.39
CA GLN A 131 7.56 -6.45 0.33
C GLN A 131 8.10 -6.40 -1.10
N ARG A 132 7.35 -6.90 -2.09
CA ARG A 132 7.76 -6.84 -3.51
C ARG A 132 7.98 -5.41 -3.98
N GLY A 133 7.16 -4.45 -3.54
CA GLY A 133 7.36 -3.04 -3.82
C GLY A 133 8.63 -2.46 -3.18
N ALA A 134 9.02 -2.92 -1.99
CA ALA A 134 10.30 -2.56 -1.38
C ALA A 134 11.50 -3.17 -2.13
N ASP A 135 11.38 -4.43 -2.56
CA ASP A 135 12.41 -5.13 -3.33
C ASP A 135 12.65 -4.43 -4.68
N LEU A 136 11.59 -4.03 -5.39
CA LEU A 136 11.69 -3.28 -6.65
C LEU A 136 12.46 -1.96 -6.47
N VAL A 137 12.13 -1.22 -5.42
CA VAL A 137 12.80 0.04 -5.09
C VAL A 137 14.27 -0.20 -4.76
N TYR A 138 14.59 -1.26 -4.02
CA TYR A 138 15.98 -1.62 -3.72
C TYR A 138 16.78 -1.98 -4.98
N GLU A 139 16.18 -2.75 -5.90
CA GLU A 139 16.80 -3.11 -7.19
C GLU A 139 17.15 -1.89 -8.04
N ALA A 140 16.32 -0.85 -7.99
CA ALA A 140 16.58 0.41 -8.67
C ALA A 140 17.89 1.06 -8.20
N TYR A 141 18.10 1.13 -6.88
CA TYR A 141 19.29 1.78 -6.27
C TYR A 141 20.55 0.90 -6.27
N GLN A 142 20.43 -0.43 -6.21
CA GLN A 142 21.62 -1.30 -6.25
C GLN A 142 22.41 -1.17 -7.55
N THR A 143 21.73 -0.92 -8.67
CA THR A 143 22.40 -0.82 -9.97
C THR A 143 23.07 0.53 -10.17
N ASP A 144 22.53 1.61 -9.56
CA ASP A 144 23.11 2.96 -9.64
C ASP A 144 24.48 3.03 -8.96
N ILE A 145 24.69 2.25 -7.90
CA ILE A 145 25.96 2.17 -7.15
C ILE A 145 27.00 1.27 -7.86
N GLY A 146 26.58 0.40 -8.78
CA GLY A 146 27.44 -0.59 -9.43
C GLY A 146 28.03 -0.18 -10.78
N GLY A 147 27.71 1.01 -11.29
CA GLY A 147 28.09 1.49 -12.62
C GLY A 147 29.40 2.28 -12.71
N GLU A 148 30.07 2.54 -11.58
CA GLU A 148 31.38 3.21 -11.53
C GLU A 148 32.53 2.18 -11.51
N THR A 149 32.86 1.56 -12.65
CA THR A 149 34.15 0.85 -12.84
C THR A 149 34.69 1.02 -14.25
#